data_AF-A0A3Q8UQP2-F1
#
_entry.id   AF-A0A3Q8UQP2-F1
#
_cell.length_a   1.000
_cell.length_b   1.000
_cell.length_c   1.000
_cell.angle_alpha   90.00
_cell.angle_beta   90.00
_cell.angle_gamma   90.00
#
_symmetry.space_group_name_H-M   'P 1'
#
loop_
_entity.id
_entity.type
_entity.pdbx_description
1 polymer ?
#
loop_
_entity_poly.entity_id
_entity_poly.type
_entity_poly.pdbx_seq_one_letter_code
_entity_poly.pdbx_strand_id
1 'polypeptide(L)' 'MIREPAELDVDEAGRVEIPLGILAEAGISPGTRLLVFSDGDGRIVLRRADDAINDLLREGTL' A
#
# COMPACT_ATOMS: atom_id res chain seq x y z
N MET A 1 11.15 -15.75 4.98
CA MET A 1 11.10 -15.48 3.53
C MET A 1 11.83 -14.19 3.25
N ILE A 2 12.72 -14.17 2.27
CA ILE A 2 13.26 -12.92 1.73
C ILE A 2 12.14 -12.36 0.84
N ARG A 3 11.65 -11.16 1.14
CA ARG A 3 10.69 -10.47 0.27
C ARG A 3 11.51 -9.89 -0.88
N GLU A 4 11.20 -10.29 -2.10
CA GLU A 4 11.90 -9.75 -3.27
C GLU A 4 11.22 -8.45 -3.68
N PRO A 5 11.96 -7.32 -3.74
CA PRO A 5 11.40 -6.09 -4.27
C PRO A 5 11.07 -6.26 -5.75
N ALA A 6 9.93 -5.72 -6.17
CA ALA A 6 9.58 -5.60 -7.58
C ALA A 6 9.91 -4.18 -8.05
N GLU A 7 10.61 -4.07 -9.18
CA GLU A 7 10.78 -2.81 -9.89
C GLU A 7 9.57 -2.58 -10.79
N LEU A 8 9.06 -1.35 -10.79
CA LEU A 8 7.84 -0.96 -11.48
C LEU A 8 7.91 0.52 -11.84
N ASP A 9 7.38 0.84 -13.01
CA ASP A 9 7.31 2.19 -13.52
C ASP A 9 5.98 2.85 -13.13
N VAL A 10 6.05 4.14 -12.81
CA VAL A 10 4.86 4.99 -12.74
C VAL A 10 4.55 5.44 -14.17
N ASP A 11 3.37 5.09 -14.68
CA ASP A 11 2.97 5.49 -16.02
C ASP A 11 2.71 7.01 -16.13
N GLU A 12 2.50 7.51 -17.35
CA GLU A 12 2.22 8.93 -17.60
C GLU A 12 0.94 9.44 -16.91
N ALA A 13 0.04 8.53 -16.52
CA ALA A 13 -1.18 8.84 -15.79
C ALA A 13 -0.99 8.76 -14.26
N GLY A 14 0.23 8.51 -13.78
CA GLY A 14 0.56 8.40 -12.36
C GLY A 14 0.14 7.07 -11.71
N ARG A 15 -0.07 6.02 -12.51
CA ARG A 15 -0.52 4.71 -12.03
C ARG A 15 0.65 3.73 -11.94
N VAL A 16 0.52 2.76 -11.04
CA VAL A 16 1.42 1.63 -10.90
C VAL A 16 0.62 0.34 -10.89
N GLU A 17 1.16 -0.70 -11.52
CA GLU A 17 0.60 -2.04 -11.47
C GLU A 17 1.39 -2.88 -10.46
N ILE A 18 0.76 -3.20 -9.33
CA ILE A 18 1.41 -3.98 -8.28
C ILE A 18 1.24 -5.47 -8.59
N PRO A 19 2.33 -6.26 -8.64
CA PRO A 19 2.23 -7.70 -8.86
C PRO A 19 1.36 -8.39 -7.81
N LEU A 20 0.54 -9.35 -8.24
CA LEU A 20 -0.34 -10.12 -7.35
C LEU A 20 0.41 -10.80 -6.19
N GLY A 21 1.65 -11.23 -6.41
CA GLY A 21 2.50 -11.80 -5.36
C GLY A 21 2.79 -10.82 -4.23
N ILE A 22 3.13 -9.57 -4.56
CA ILE A 22 3.39 -8.51 -3.57
C ILE A 22 2.11 -8.15 -2.81
N LEU A 23 0.97 -8.08 -3.52
CA LEU A 23 -0.33 -7.87 -2.87
C LEU A 23 -0.66 -9.01 -1.90
N ALA A 24 -0.42 -10.27 -2.30
CA ALA A 24 -0.65 -11.44 -1.45
C ALA A 24 0.25 -11.44 -0.21
N GLU A 25 1.53 -11.08 -0.33
CA GLU A 25 2.45 -10.91 0.80
C GLU A 25 1.99 -9.83 1.79
N ALA A 26 1.38 -8.76 1.28
CA ALA A 26 0.76 -7.70 2.09
C ALA A 26 -0.64 -8.07 2.63
N GLY A 27 -1.19 -9.23 2.25
CA GLY A 27 -2.56 -9.63 2.58
C GLY A 27 -3.64 -8.71 1.98
N ILE A 28 -3.37 -8.12 0.83
CA ILE A 28 -4.28 -7.25 0.09
C ILE A 28 -4.88 -8.03 -1.07
N SER A 29 -6.21 -8.09 -1.13
CA SER A 29 -6.90 -8.69 -2.27
C SER A 29 -7.12 -7.66 -3.38
N PRO A 30 -7.13 -8.08 -4.67
CA PRO A 30 -7.56 -7.21 -5.75
C PRO A 30 -8.96 -6.64 -5.48
N GLY A 31 -9.15 -5.34 -5.77
CA GLY A 31 -10.40 -4.63 -5.50
C GLY A 31 -10.59 -4.16 -4.05
N THR A 32 -9.67 -4.50 -3.12
CA THR A 32 -9.67 -3.93 -1.77
C THR A 32 -9.41 -2.41 -1.84
N ARG A 33 -10.19 -1.63 -1.09
CA ARG A 33 -9.98 -0.19 -0.97
C ARG A 33 -8.76 0.10 -0.09
N LEU A 34 -7.84 0.90 -0.62
CA LEU A 34 -6.61 1.30 0.06
C LEU A 34 -6.63 2.79 0.40
N LEU A 35 -5.96 3.14 1.50
CA LEU A 35 -5.47 4.48 1.77
C LEU A 35 -4.03 4.59 1.27
N VAL A 36 -3.73 5.75 0.68
CA VAL A 36 -2.43 6.09 0.11
C VAL A 36 -1.98 7.40 0.71
N PHE A 37 -0.77 7.42 1.27
CA PHE A 37 -0.16 8.65 1.78
C PHE A 37 1.36 8.62 1.61
N SER A 38 1.98 9.79 1.69
CA SER A 38 3.44 9.91 1.73
C SER A 38 3.91 9.99 3.17
N ASP A 39 4.89 9.14 3.50
CA ASP A 39 5.52 9.07 4.83
C ASP A 39 6.85 9.85 4.89
N GLY A 40 7.10 10.71 3.90
CA GLY A 40 8.37 11.43 3.74
C GLY A 40 9.42 10.65 2.95
N ASP A 41 10.53 11.33 2.59
CA ASP A 41 11.70 10.75 1.90
C ASP A 41 11.39 9.94 0.62
N GLY A 42 10.35 10.34 -0.11
CA GLY A 42 9.92 9.63 -1.33
C GLY A 42 9.21 8.30 -1.08
N ARG A 43 8.86 7.99 0.17
CA ARG A 43 8.11 6.78 0.53
C ARG A 43 6.60 6.99 0.37
N ILE A 44 5.97 6.10 -0.38
CA ILE A 44 4.52 5.97 -0.47
C ILE A 44 4.10 4.73 0.31
N VAL A 45 3.11 4.90 1.19
CA VAL A 45 2.52 3.82 1.97
C VAL A 45 1.13 3.51 1.42
N LEU A 46 0.89 2.22 1.16
CA LEU A 46 -0.41 1.68 0.80
C LEU A 46 -0.91 0.82 1.95
N ARG A 47 -2.12 1.10 2.43
CA ARG A 47 -2.69 0.42 3.58
C ARG A 47 -4.17 0.10 3.36
N ARG A 48 -4.66 -1.04 3.86
CA ARG A 48 -6.10 -1.34 3.87
C ARG A 48 -6.84 -0.22 4.60
N ALA A 49 -7.87 0.33 3.97
CA ALA A 49 -8.59 1.47 4.53
C ALA A 49 -9.18 1.16 5.92
N ASP A 50 -9.71 -0.05 6.10
CA ASP A 50 -10.30 -0.48 7.37
C ASP A 50 -9.25 -0.53 8.50
N ASP A 51 -8.05 -1.03 8.22
CA ASP A 51 -6.96 -1.09 9.21
C ASP A 51 -6.51 0.31 9.63
N ALA A 52 -6.36 1.20 8.65
CA ALA A 52 -5.96 2.59 8.92
C ALA A 52 -7.01 3.35 9.73
N ILE A 53 -8.30 3.13 9.45
CA ILE A 53 -9.39 3.72 10.23
C ILE A 53 -9.38 3.15 11.65
N ASN A 54 -9.24 1.83 11.81
CA ASN A 54 -9.20 1.19 13.12
C ASN A 54 -8.05 1.70 13.97
N ASP A 55 -6.86 1.87 13.39
CA ASP A 55 -5.71 2.43 14.11
C ASP A 55 -5.88 3.90 14.43
N LEU A 56 -6.44 4.71 13.53
CA LEU A 56 -6.77 6.11 13.84
C LEU A 56 -7.73 6.21 15.03
N LEU A 57 -8.75 5.35 15.06
CA LEU A 57 -9.72 5.32 16.16
C LEU A 57 -9.09 4.82 17.47
N ARG A 58 -8.12 3.90 17.40
CA ARG A 58 -7.49 3.27 18.57
C ARG A 58 -6.33 4.07 19.13
N GLU A 59 -5.49 4.64 18.27
CA GLU A 59 -4.21 5.26 18.62
C GLU A 59 -4.16 6.76 18.30
N GLY A 60 -5.16 7.31 17.58
CA GLY A 60 -5.22 8.74 17.24
C GLY A 60 -4.31 9.14 16.08
N THR A 61 -3.69 8.17 15.41
CA THR A 61 -2.73 8.37 14.32
C THR A 61 -2.99 7.38 13.18
N LEU A 62 -2.64 7.78 11.95
CA LEU A 62 -2.80 6.97 10.73
C LEU A 62 -1.64 6.00 10.49
#